data_AF-A0A8T4MD68-F1
#
_entry.id   AF-A0A8T4MD68-F1
#
_cell.length_a   1.000
_cell.length_b   1.000
_cell.length_c   1.000
_cell.angle_alpha   90.00
_cell.angle_beta   90.00
_cell.angle_gamma   90.00
#
_symmetry.space_group_name_H-M   'P 1'
#
loop_
_entity.id
_entity.type
_entity.pdbx_description
1 polymer ?
#
loop_
_entity_poly.entity_id
_entity_poly.type
_entity_poly.pdbx_seq_one_letter_code
_entity_poly.pdbx_strand_id
1 'polypeptide(L)' 'MNNMENEIKKIRTATITQKGQICIPSTARNLAGFKEGSKVSIIVYNDKVETKLCEIFTR' A
#
# COMPACT_ATOMS: atom_id res chain seq x y z
N MET A 1 10.72 25.13 -4.50
CA MET A 1 9.57 24.22 -4.24
C MET A 1 9.64 23.13 -5.29
N ASN A 2 10.17 21.95 -4.94
CA ASN A 2 10.22 20.83 -5.88
C ASN A 2 8.85 20.16 -5.85
N ASN A 3 8.00 20.51 -6.81
CA ASN A 3 6.80 19.73 -7.12
C ASN A 3 7.29 18.41 -7.72
N MET A 4 7.54 17.43 -6.86
CA MET A 4 7.70 16.05 -7.29
C MET A 4 6.30 15.58 -7.69
N GLU A 5 6.00 15.64 -8.98
CA GLU A 5 4.81 15.01 -9.53
C GLU A 5 4.89 13.53 -9.16
N ASN A 6 3.91 13.05 -8.38
CA ASN A 6 3.77 11.63 -8.10
C ASN A 6 3.36 10.94 -9.40
N GLU A 7 4.36 10.53 -10.19
CA GLU A 7 4.14 9.76 -11.40
C GLU A 7 3.37 8.48 -11.03
N ILE A 8 2.18 8.33 -11.60
CA ILE A 8 1.37 7.13 -11.40
C ILE A 8 2.07 5.96 -12.11
N LYS A 9 2.84 5.18 -11.37
CA LYS A 9 3.60 4.05 -11.93
C LYS A 9 2.71 2.94 -12.49
N LYS A 10 1.51 2.74 -11.92
CA LYS A 10 0.56 1.70 -12.35
C LYS A 10 -0.80 1.86 -11.67
N ILE A 11 -1.89 1.74 -12.43
CA ILE A 11 -3.25 1.59 -11.90
C ILE A 11 -3.73 0.16 -12.16
N ARG A 12 -4.32 -0.48 -11.14
CA ARG A 12 -5.04 -1.74 -11.27
C ARG A 12 -6.25 -1.73 -10.35
N THR A 13 -7.35 -2.31 -10.83
CA THR A 13 -8.53 -2.61 -10.02
C THR A 13 -8.38 -4.01 -9.43
N ALA A 14 -8.82 -4.18 -8.19
CA ALA A 14 -8.90 -5.47 -7.52
C ALA A 14 -10.26 -5.60 -6.85
N THR A 15 -10.82 -6.81 -6.86
CA THR A 15 -12.08 -7.12 -6.18
C THR A 15 -11.82 -7.33 -4.70
N ILE A 16 -12.59 -6.65 -3.85
CA ILE A 16 -12.62 -6.93 -2.41
C ILE A 16 -13.29 -8.30 -2.22
N THR A 17 -12.59 -9.21 -1.56
CA THR A 17 -13.15 -10.54 -1.30
C THR A 17 -14.31 -10.47 -0.32
N GLN A 18 -15.09 -11.55 -0.18
CA GLN A 18 -16.17 -11.62 0.81
C GLN A 18 -15.71 -11.36 2.25
N LYS A 19 -14.42 -11.61 2.56
CA LYS A 19 -13.82 -11.34 3.87
C LYS A 19 -13.32 -9.90 4.03
N GLY A 20 -13.56 -9.01 3.05
CA GLY A 20 -13.09 -7.64 3.07
C GLY A 20 -11.60 -7.48 2.76
N GLN A 21 -10.96 -8.46 2.12
CA GLN A 21 -9.53 -8.44 1.84
C GLN A 21 -9.24 -7.98 0.41
N ILE A 22 -8.09 -7.32 0.23
CA ILE A 22 -7.52 -7.03 -1.10
C ILE A 22 -6.12 -7.63 -1.19
N CYS A 23 -5.77 -8.15 -2.37
CA CYS A 23 -4.40 -8.57 -2.65
C CYS A 23 -3.59 -7.37 -3.15
N ILE A 24 -2.48 -7.06 -2.47
CA ILE A 24 -1.54 -6.04 -2.95
C ILE A 24 -0.75 -6.65 -4.13
N PRO A 25 -0.85 -6.11 -5.36
CA PRO A 25 -0.18 -6.68 -6.52
C PRO A 25 1.34 -6.76 -6.33
N SER A 26 1.98 -7.79 -6.89
CA SER A 26 3.43 -8.02 -6.76
C SER A 26 4.27 -6.80 -7.15
N THR A 27 3.87 -6.08 -8.22
CA THR A 27 4.53 -4.83 -8.63
C THR A 27 4.53 -3.79 -7.51
N ALA A 28 3.40 -3.59 -6.83
CA ALA A 28 3.26 -2.62 -5.76
C ALA A 28 4.01 -3.08 -4.49
N ARG A 29 3.95 -4.39 -4.16
CA ARG A 29 4.73 -4.96 -3.05
C ARG A 29 6.23 -4.74 -3.23
N ASN A 30 6.76 -5.03 -4.42
CA ASN A 30 8.19 -4.88 -4.70
C ASN A 30 8.63 -3.42 -4.64
N LEU A 31 7.82 -2.49 -5.18
CA LEU A 31 8.09 -1.05 -5.14
C LEU A 31 8.03 -0.47 -3.72
N ALA A 32 7.05 -0.90 -2.91
CA ALA A 32 6.87 -0.42 -1.54
C ALA A 32 7.71 -1.17 -0.50
N GLY A 33 8.42 -2.23 -0.90
CA GLY A 33 9.24 -3.05 -0.01
C GLY A 33 8.44 -3.99 0.91
N PHE A 34 7.17 -4.30 0.59
CA PHE A 34 6.36 -5.22 1.38
C PHE A 34 6.81 -6.67 1.20
N LYS A 35 7.26 -7.31 2.29
CA LYS A 35 7.63 -8.73 2.34
C LYS A 35 6.58 -9.54 3.09
N GLU A 36 6.59 -10.86 2.89
CA GLU A 36 5.78 -11.75 3.72
C GLU A 36 6.09 -11.55 5.21
N GLY A 37 5.06 -11.58 6.04
CA GLY A 37 5.18 -11.30 7.48
C GLY A 37 5.38 -9.82 7.86
N SER A 38 5.53 -8.92 6.89
CA SER A 38 5.66 -7.48 7.17
C SER A 38 4.37 -6.94 7.78
N LYS A 39 4.49 -6.16 8.86
CA LYS A 39 3.39 -5.35 9.35
C LYS A 39 3.23 -4.13 8.43
N VAL A 40 1.99 -3.82 8.08
CA VAL A 40 1.64 -2.65 7.29
C VAL A 40 0.69 -1.76 8.08
N SER A 41 0.89 -0.45 7.96
CA SER A 41 -0.05 0.54 8.47
C SER A 41 -1.14 0.78 7.44
N ILE A 42 -2.39 0.77 7.89
CA ILE A 42 -3.56 1.14 7.08
C ILE A 42 -4.02 2.51 7.56
N ILE A 43 -3.94 3.51 6.67
CA ILE A 43 -4.28 4.91 6.97
C ILE A 43 -5.53 5.25 6.18
N VAL A 44 -6.59 5.66 6.87
CA VAL A 44 -7.89 5.99 6.28
C VAL A 44 -8.09 7.49 6.30
N TYR A 45 -8.33 8.07 5.13
CA TYR A 45 -8.75 9.45 4.93
C TYR A 45 -10.21 9.45 4.45
N ASN A 46 -10.80 10.64 4.32
CA ASN A 46 -12.20 10.77 3.88
C ASN A 46 -12.45 10.23 2.45
N ASP A 47 -11.44 10.28 1.58
CA ASP A 47 -11.55 9.99 0.15
C ASP A 47 -10.69 8.80 -0.32
N LYS A 48 -9.78 8.31 0.53
CA LYS A 48 -8.82 7.26 0.16
C LYS A 48 -8.31 6.46 1.34
N VAL A 49 -7.76 5.29 1.02
CA VAL A 49 -6.98 4.45 1.95
C VAL A 49 -5.55 4.35 1.42
N GLU A 50 -4.58 4.56 2.30
CA GLU A 50 -3.15 4.38 2.00
C GLU A 50 -2.58 3.24 2.84
N THR A 51 -1.64 2.49 2.26
CA THR A 51 -0.86 1.48 2.97
C THR A 51 0.61 1.86 2.98
N LYS A 52 1.26 1.71 4.14
CA LYS A 52 2.68 2.01 4.34
C LYS A 52 3.36 0.90 5.15
N LEU A 53 4.67 0.78 5.03
CA LEU A 53 5.44 -0.15 5.85
C LEU A 53 5.35 0.33 7.31
N CYS A 54 5.08 -0.58 8.24
CA CYS A 54 5.11 -0.23 9.65
C CYS A 54 6.56 -0.30 10.15
N GLU A 55 7.19 0.85 10.35
CA GLU A 55 8.56 0.94 10.91
C GLU A 55 8.57 0.85 12.45
N ILE A 56 7.39 0.90 13.06
CA ILE A 56 7.23 0.82 14.50
C ILE A 56 7.21 -0.66 14.86
N PHE A 57 8.13 -1.10 15.74
CA PHE A 57 8.32 -2.46 16.26
C PHE A 57 9.30 -3.40 15.51
N THR A 58 10.47 -2.90 15.09
CA THR A 58 11.69 -3.72 15.27
C THR A 58 12.02 -3.73 16.77
N ARG A 59 11.77 -4.87 17.43
CA ARG A 59 12.38 -5.17 18.73
C ARG A 59 13.84 -5.55 18.53
#